data_AF-A0A4V6QFE1-F1
#
_entry.id   AF-A0A4V6QFE1-F1
#
_cell.length_a   1.000
_cell.length_b   1.000
_cell.length_c   1.000
_cell.angle_alpha   90.00
_cell.angle_beta   90.00
_cell.angle_gamma   90.00
#
_symmetry.space_group_name_H-M   'P 1'
#
loop_
_entity.id
_entity.type
_entity.pdbx_description
1 polymer ?
#
loop_
_entity_poly.entity_id
_entity_poly.type
_entity_poly.pdbx_seq_one_letter_code
_entity_poly.pdbx_strand_id
1 'polypeptide(L)'
;MSADHLDAVCSIAERNKIAIIVGLAESGAAGALYNNAVFIDERGAVCGRHRKTHLFGEIDRAYFTPGSQPATVVRYRGVNVAMMICYDVEFPENVRMSALAGAHLLAVPTAQMTPFEFVADVVIRTRAWENQIYVAYINHDGVENATTYVGRSSIVSPDGGVLDRIESGTGTIIAEIDTDVVRIAQQVNPYLADLRPELNSPLVAPWTPDP
;
A
#
# COMPACT_ATOMS: atom_id res chain seq x y z
N MET A 1 22.28 1.63 -1.13
CA MET A 1 21.94 1.23 -2.51
C MET A 1 21.52 2.47 -3.27
N SER A 2 22.05 2.64 -4.48
CA SER A 2 22.46 3.93 -5.04
C SER A 2 21.35 4.70 -5.74
N ALA A 3 21.50 6.03 -5.78
CA ALA A 3 20.69 6.97 -6.55
C ALA A 3 20.41 6.49 -7.99
N ASP A 4 21.34 5.70 -8.57
CA ASP A 4 21.28 5.17 -9.93
C ASP A 4 19.97 4.41 -10.27
N HIS A 5 19.42 3.62 -9.34
CA HIS A 5 18.18 2.88 -9.62
C HIS A 5 16.96 3.79 -9.62
N LEU A 6 16.90 4.76 -8.71
CA LEU A 6 15.79 5.72 -8.68
C LEU A 6 15.83 6.63 -9.92
N ASP A 7 17.01 7.10 -10.31
CA ASP A 7 17.22 7.93 -11.49
C ASP A 7 16.79 7.20 -12.78
N ALA A 8 17.05 5.89 -12.87
CA ALA A 8 16.57 5.07 -13.97
C ALA A 8 15.04 5.02 -14.03
N VAL A 9 14.36 4.84 -12.90
CA VAL A 9 12.88 4.83 -12.85
C VAL A 9 12.30 6.19 -13.17
N CYS A 10 12.88 7.28 -12.65
CA CYS A 10 12.50 8.65 -13.02
C CYS A 10 12.60 8.89 -14.52
N SER A 11 13.70 8.43 -15.14
CA SER A 11 13.90 8.51 -16.59
C SER A 11 12.87 7.67 -17.38
N ILE A 12 12.44 6.52 -16.85
CA ILE A 12 11.38 5.70 -17.47
C ILE A 12 10.03 6.44 -17.39
N ALA A 13 9.68 6.99 -16.23
CA ALA A 13 8.45 7.75 -16.02
C ALA A 13 8.36 8.93 -16.99
N GLU A 14 9.42 9.74 -17.08
CA GLU A 14 9.46 10.92 -17.95
C GLU A 14 9.38 10.56 -19.43
N ARG A 15 10.11 9.54 -19.89
CA ARG A 15 10.12 9.13 -21.30
C ARG A 15 8.77 8.58 -21.75
N ASN A 16 8.08 7.84 -20.88
CA ASN A 16 6.81 7.18 -21.20
C ASN A 16 5.58 8.02 -20.82
N LYS A 17 5.76 9.15 -20.14
CA LYS A 17 4.68 10.04 -19.68
C LYS A 17 3.67 9.32 -18.78
N ILE A 18 4.18 8.51 -17.87
CA ILE A 18 3.41 7.77 -16.86
C ILE A 18 3.95 8.07 -15.47
N ALA A 19 3.07 8.04 -14.47
CA ALA A 19 3.49 7.98 -13.08
C ALA A 19 3.86 6.54 -12.70
N ILE A 20 4.82 6.38 -11.79
CA ILE A 20 5.30 5.08 -11.31
C ILE A 20 5.35 5.10 -9.79
N ILE A 21 4.85 4.03 -9.16
CA ILE A 21 5.12 3.72 -7.76
C ILE A 21 6.11 2.56 -7.74
N VAL A 22 7.25 2.76 -7.09
CA VAL A 22 8.32 1.75 -7.02
C VAL A 22 8.77 1.51 -5.58
N GLY A 23 9.00 0.24 -5.24
CA GLY A 23 9.59 -0.16 -3.97
C GLY A 23 11.12 -0.10 -4.02
N LEU A 24 11.78 0.51 -3.02
CA LEU A 24 13.24 0.50 -2.88
C LEU A 24 13.73 0.67 -1.44
N ALA A 25 14.92 0.14 -1.16
CA ALA A 25 15.65 0.40 0.06
C ALA A 25 16.44 1.72 -0.05
N GLU A 26 16.15 2.71 0.79
CA GLU A 26 16.86 4.00 0.81
C GLU A 26 17.56 4.23 2.16
N SER A 27 18.81 4.70 2.10
CA SER A 27 19.55 5.13 3.28
C SER A 27 19.02 6.47 3.79
N GLY A 28 18.85 6.58 5.11
CA GLY A 28 18.55 7.82 5.81
C GLY A 28 19.72 8.32 6.65
N ALA A 29 19.44 9.29 7.53
CA ALA A 29 20.43 9.84 8.45
C ALA A 29 20.96 8.77 9.41
N ALA A 30 22.20 8.97 9.89
CA ALA A 30 22.84 8.12 10.89
C ALA A 30 22.88 6.61 10.55
N GLY A 31 22.93 6.27 9.25
CA GLY A 31 23.02 4.89 8.80
C GLY A 31 21.70 4.11 8.81
N ALA A 32 20.57 4.76 9.13
CA ALA A 32 19.26 4.13 9.02
C ALA A 32 18.99 3.68 7.58
N LEU A 33 18.28 2.57 7.42
CA LEU A 33 17.83 2.07 6.12
C LEU A 33 16.31 1.93 6.17
N TYR A 34 15.61 2.38 5.14
CA TYR A 34 14.15 2.35 5.08
C TYR A 34 13.69 1.55 3.87
N ASN A 35 12.62 0.77 4.05
CA ASN A 35 11.85 0.20 2.95
C ASN A 35 10.84 1.25 2.48
N ASN A 36 10.99 1.75 1.25
CA ASN A 36 10.18 2.84 0.71
C ASN A 36 9.32 2.39 -0.47
N ALA A 37 8.13 2.96 -0.57
CA ALA A 37 7.36 3.09 -1.79
C ALA A 37 7.43 4.56 -2.23
N VAL A 38 7.89 4.79 -3.45
CA VAL A 38 8.16 6.14 -3.97
C VAL A 38 7.25 6.42 -5.15
N PHE A 39 6.48 7.50 -5.06
CA PHE A 39 5.65 8.01 -6.15
C PHE A 39 6.47 8.96 -7.02
N ILE A 40 6.54 8.66 -8.31
CA ILE A 40 7.22 9.45 -9.33
C ILE A 40 6.17 9.86 -10.36
N ASP A 41 6.04 11.15 -10.66
CA ASP A 41 5.09 11.64 -11.66
C ASP A 41 5.54 11.43 -13.11
N GLU A 42 4.71 11.83 -14.08
CA GLU A 42 5.01 11.68 -15.50
C GLU A 42 6.14 12.59 -16.02
N ARG A 43 6.66 13.46 -15.16
CA ARG A 43 7.81 14.33 -15.43
C ARG A 43 9.10 13.75 -14.83
N GLY A 44 9.02 12.58 -14.20
CA GLY A 44 10.15 11.97 -13.50
C GLY A 44 10.44 12.61 -12.14
N ALA A 45 9.54 13.43 -11.59
CA ALA A 45 9.73 14.05 -10.29
C ALA A 45 9.20 13.17 -9.16
N VAL A 46 9.94 13.07 -8.06
CA VAL A 46 9.47 12.37 -6.86
C VAL A 46 8.47 13.24 -6.11
N CYS A 47 7.21 12.80 -6.06
CA CYS A 47 6.11 13.53 -5.42
C CYS A 47 5.78 13.05 -4.01
N GLY A 48 6.22 11.84 -3.64
CA GLY A 48 5.97 11.30 -2.32
C GLY A 48 6.81 10.07 -2.02
N ARG A 49 7.09 9.86 -0.73
CA ARG A 49 7.78 8.67 -0.22
C ARG A 49 7.02 8.15 0.99
N HIS A 50 6.60 6.89 0.94
CA HIS A 50 6.07 6.17 2.08
C HIS A 50 7.16 5.24 2.62
N ARG A 51 7.48 5.37 3.90
CA ARG A 51 8.39 4.47 4.61
C ARG A 51 7.57 3.44 5.35
N LYS A 52 7.84 2.16 5.11
CA LYS A 52 7.13 1.03 5.75
C LYS A 52 7.07 1.23 7.25
N THR A 53 5.86 1.26 7.81
CA THR A 53 5.65 1.58 9.22
C THR A 53 5.66 0.33 10.09
N HIS A 54 5.10 -0.77 9.57
CA HIS A 54 5.01 -2.05 10.26
C HIS A 54 6.02 -3.03 9.64
N LEU A 55 7.07 -3.35 10.39
CA LEU A 55 8.12 -4.27 9.97
C LEU A 55 7.72 -5.73 10.27
N PHE A 56 7.71 -6.57 9.24
CA PHE A 56 7.33 -7.97 9.33
C PHE A 56 8.47 -8.81 9.93
N GLY A 57 8.29 -9.24 11.18
CA GLY A 57 9.22 -10.13 11.87
C GLY A 57 10.68 -9.64 11.87
N GLU A 58 11.60 -10.58 12.10
CA GLU A 58 13.04 -10.27 12.12
C GLU A 58 13.62 -10.05 10.72
N ILE A 59 12.97 -10.59 9.68
CA ILE A 59 13.42 -10.42 8.29
C ILE A 59 13.39 -8.95 7.85
N ASP A 60 12.45 -8.15 8.33
CA ASP A 60 12.48 -6.70 8.10
C ASP A 60 13.30 -5.97 9.18
N ARG A 61 13.08 -6.31 10.46
CA ARG A 61 13.65 -5.55 11.60
C ARG A 61 15.17 -5.61 11.68
N ALA A 62 15.79 -6.66 11.13
CA ALA A 62 17.24 -6.77 11.05
C ALA A 62 17.88 -5.73 10.11
N TYR A 63 17.12 -5.19 9.15
CA TYR A 63 17.64 -4.31 8.10
C TYR A 63 17.03 -2.91 8.13
N PHE A 64 15.73 -2.80 8.43
CA PHE A 64 14.98 -1.57 8.21
C PHE A 64 14.60 -0.87 9.51
N THR A 65 14.57 0.46 9.42
CA THR A 65 13.99 1.36 10.43
C THR A 65 12.52 1.60 10.08
N PRO A 66 11.59 1.53 11.05
CA PRO A 66 10.18 1.81 10.79
C PRO A 66 9.97 3.28 10.41
N GLY A 67 9.06 3.51 9.47
CA GLY A 67 8.55 4.83 9.13
C GLY A 67 7.75 5.43 10.28
N SER A 68 7.65 6.77 10.30
CA SER A 68 6.94 7.52 11.34
C SER A 68 5.68 8.24 10.84
N GLN A 69 5.34 8.06 9.56
CA GLN A 69 4.18 8.72 8.95
C GLN A 69 3.07 7.70 8.72
N PRO A 70 1.87 7.91 9.29
CA PRO A 70 0.79 6.92 9.26
C PRO A 70 0.17 6.74 7.87
N ALA A 71 0.22 7.77 7.02
CA ALA A 71 -0.26 7.72 5.65
C ALA A 71 0.58 8.66 4.78
N THR A 72 0.87 8.25 3.55
CA THR A 72 1.44 9.11 2.52
C THR A 72 0.49 9.15 1.33
N VAL A 73 -0.15 10.29 1.10
CA VAL A 73 -1.12 10.50 0.02
C VAL A 73 -0.57 11.51 -0.98
N VAL A 74 -0.57 11.15 -2.26
CA VAL A 74 -0.15 12.00 -3.37
C VAL A 74 -1.36 12.24 -4.27
N ARG A 75 -1.65 13.51 -4.57
CA ARG A 75 -2.69 13.87 -5.55
C ARG A 75 -2.11 13.81 -6.96
N TYR A 76 -2.69 12.98 -7.81
CA TYR A 76 -2.29 12.81 -9.20
C TYR A 76 -3.51 12.76 -10.11
N ARG A 77 -3.60 13.72 -11.05
CA ARG A 77 -4.70 13.81 -12.04
C ARG A 77 -6.12 13.71 -11.45
N GLY A 78 -6.33 14.31 -10.28
CA GLY A 78 -7.62 14.30 -9.58
C GLY A 78 -7.85 13.08 -8.67
N VAL A 79 -6.96 12.09 -8.70
CA VAL A 79 -6.98 10.92 -7.82
C VAL A 79 -6.04 11.14 -6.64
N ASN A 80 -6.50 10.90 -5.42
CA ASN A 80 -5.64 10.86 -4.24
C ASN A 80 -5.14 9.43 -4.07
N VAL A 81 -3.84 9.21 -4.28
CA VAL A 81 -3.20 7.90 -4.22
C VAL A 81 -2.43 7.78 -2.91
N ALA A 82 -2.90 6.89 -2.04
CA ALA A 82 -2.17 6.48 -0.85
C ALA A 82 -1.18 5.36 -1.19
N MET A 83 -0.08 5.29 -0.44
CA MET A 83 0.92 4.22 -0.54
C MET A 83 1.10 3.53 0.81
N MET A 84 1.21 2.21 0.77
CA MET A 84 1.59 1.31 1.87
C MET A 84 2.51 0.22 1.33
N ILE A 85 3.16 -0.53 2.21
CA ILE A 85 4.06 -1.62 1.79
C ILE A 85 3.71 -2.89 2.53
N CYS A 86 3.32 -3.94 1.78
CA CYS A 86 3.12 -5.30 2.29
C CYS A 86 2.36 -5.30 3.63
N TYR A 87 3.04 -5.69 4.71
CA TYR A 87 2.52 -5.81 6.07
C TYR A 87 1.75 -4.59 6.60
N ASP A 88 2.01 -3.37 6.10
CA ASP A 88 1.25 -2.18 6.49
C ASP A 88 -0.26 -2.34 6.24
N VAL A 89 -0.68 -3.02 5.17
CA VAL A 89 -2.09 -3.16 4.77
C VAL A 89 -2.87 -4.14 5.66
N GLU A 90 -2.16 -5.01 6.38
CA GLU A 90 -2.77 -5.98 7.29
C GLU A 90 -3.37 -5.27 8.52
N PHE A 91 -2.89 -4.08 8.86
CA PHE A 91 -3.40 -3.24 9.94
C PHE A 91 -4.55 -2.37 9.45
N PRO A 92 -5.81 -2.63 9.88
CA PRO A 92 -6.97 -1.86 9.43
C PRO A 92 -6.84 -0.36 9.73
N GLU A 93 -6.13 0.00 10.80
CA GLU A 93 -5.88 1.38 11.22
C GLU A 93 -5.16 2.17 10.13
N ASN A 94 -4.13 1.60 9.51
CA ASN A 94 -3.36 2.27 8.46
C ASN A 94 -4.23 2.59 7.25
N VAL A 95 -4.99 1.60 6.78
CA VAL A 95 -5.90 1.75 5.64
C VAL A 95 -6.99 2.77 5.98
N ARG A 96 -7.54 2.70 7.20
CA ARG A 96 -8.52 3.67 7.68
C ARG A 96 -7.98 5.09 7.71
N MET A 97 -6.77 5.29 8.23
CA MET A 97 -6.12 6.61 8.26
C MET A 97 -5.90 7.16 6.84
N SER A 98 -5.54 6.31 5.88
CA SER A 98 -5.40 6.73 4.47
C SER A 98 -6.73 7.12 3.84
N ALA A 99 -7.79 6.35 4.09
CA ALA A 99 -9.13 6.69 3.61
C ALA A 99 -9.66 8.00 4.23
N LEU A 100 -9.44 8.20 5.54
CA LEU A 100 -9.77 9.45 6.24
C LEU A 100 -8.94 10.65 5.72
N ALA A 101 -7.72 10.40 5.25
CA ALA A 101 -6.90 11.40 4.54
C ALA A 101 -7.38 11.67 3.09
N GLY A 102 -8.50 11.08 2.68
CA GLY A 102 -9.15 11.31 1.39
C GLY A 102 -8.58 10.47 0.25
N ALA A 103 -7.92 9.35 0.53
CA ALA A 103 -7.47 8.44 -0.52
C ALA A 103 -8.66 7.92 -1.36
N HIS A 104 -8.45 7.85 -2.67
CA HIS A 104 -9.36 7.16 -3.59
C HIS A 104 -8.80 5.78 -3.97
N LEU A 105 -7.47 5.68 -4.08
CA LEU A 105 -6.72 4.47 -4.38
C LEU A 105 -5.64 4.27 -3.32
N LEU A 106 -5.53 3.04 -2.80
CA LEU A 106 -4.38 2.59 -2.02
C LEU A 106 -3.53 1.63 -2.87
N ALA A 107 -2.27 1.99 -3.12
CA ALA A 107 -1.29 1.12 -3.78
C ALA A 107 -0.41 0.43 -2.74
N VAL A 108 -0.28 -0.90 -2.86
CA VAL A 108 0.44 -1.74 -1.90
C VAL A 108 1.41 -2.70 -2.62
N PRO A 109 2.63 -2.23 -2.95
CA PRO A 109 3.71 -3.11 -3.39
C PRO A 109 4.09 -4.09 -2.28
N THR A 110 4.20 -5.37 -2.63
CA THR A 110 4.20 -6.48 -1.66
C THR A 110 5.11 -7.62 -2.11
N ALA A 111 5.69 -8.30 -1.12
CA ALA A 111 6.40 -9.58 -1.26
C ALA A 111 5.94 -10.53 -0.15
N GLN A 112 4.65 -10.86 -0.15
CA GLN A 112 4.02 -11.75 0.81
C GLN A 112 4.28 -13.22 0.44
N MET A 113 4.63 -14.02 1.45
CA MET A 113 5.01 -15.42 1.31
C MET A 113 3.98 -16.39 1.88
N THR A 114 4.07 -17.66 1.49
CA THR A 114 3.32 -18.77 2.12
C THR A 114 3.69 -18.88 3.60
N PRO A 115 2.75 -19.22 4.51
CA PRO A 115 1.36 -19.62 4.28
C PRO A 115 0.33 -18.50 4.55
N PHE A 116 0.64 -17.26 4.18
CA PHE A 116 -0.21 -16.11 4.49
C PHE A 116 -1.24 -15.77 3.38
N GLU A 117 -1.58 -16.73 2.51
CA GLU A 117 -2.44 -16.53 1.33
C GLU A 117 -3.77 -15.82 1.65
N PHE A 118 -4.28 -16.03 2.87
CA PHE A 118 -5.50 -15.39 3.40
C PHE A 118 -5.50 -13.87 3.24
N VAL A 119 -4.34 -13.22 3.35
CA VAL A 119 -4.23 -11.76 3.20
C VAL A 119 -4.62 -11.32 1.79
N ALA A 120 -4.04 -11.94 0.76
CA ALA A 120 -4.31 -11.63 -0.65
C ALA A 120 -5.73 -12.02 -1.08
N ASP A 121 -6.32 -13.05 -0.46
CA ASP A 121 -7.64 -13.56 -0.83
C ASP A 121 -8.79 -12.83 -0.15
N VAL A 122 -8.58 -12.41 1.11
CA VAL A 122 -9.66 -11.93 1.98
C VAL A 122 -9.35 -10.54 2.51
N VAL A 123 -8.19 -10.34 3.14
CA VAL A 123 -7.88 -9.07 3.82
C VAL A 123 -7.93 -7.90 2.85
N ILE A 124 -7.30 -8.00 1.67
CA ILE A 124 -7.29 -6.92 0.67
C ILE A 124 -8.70 -6.49 0.26
N ARG A 125 -9.60 -7.45 0.06
CA ARG A 125 -11.00 -7.17 -0.29
C ARG A 125 -11.75 -6.50 0.87
N THR A 126 -11.50 -6.95 2.09
CA THR A 126 -12.04 -6.33 3.30
C THR A 126 -11.55 -4.88 3.46
N ARG A 127 -10.25 -4.61 3.20
CA ARG A 127 -9.67 -3.26 3.28
C ARG A 127 -10.30 -2.29 2.30
N ALA A 128 -10.58 -2.75 1.08
CA ALA A 128 -11.32 -1.97 0.09
C ALA A 128 -12.76 -1.71 0.56
N TRP A 129 -13.49 -2.76 0.96
CA TRP A 129 -14.90 -2.67 1.37
C TRP A 129 -15.13 -1.80 2.59
N GLU A 130 -14.33 -1.95 3.65
CA GLU A 130 -14.58 -1.26 4.93
C GLU A 130 -14.24 0.23 4.88
N ASN A 131 -13.40 0.63 3.92
CA ASN A 131 -12.96 2.00 3.71
C ASN A 131 -13.54 2.65 2.44
N GLN A 132 -14.22 1.86 1.61
CA GLN A 132 -14.82 2.27 0.34
C GLN A 132 -13.82 2.97 -0.58
N ILE A 133 -12.62 2.41 -0.72
CA ILE A 133 -11.57 2.89 -1.63
C ILE A 133 -11.10 1.77 -2.54
N TYR A 134 -10.48 2.10 -3.68
CA TYR A 134 -9.79 1.11 -4.49
C TYR A 134 -8.52 0.62 -3.77
N VAL A 135 -8.18 -0.65 -3.93
CA VAL A 135 -6.90 -1.21 -3.44
C VAL A 135 -6.20 -1.93 -4.58
N ALA A 136 -5.02 -1.46 -4.97
CA ALA A 136 -4.12 -2.15 -5.88
C ALA A 136 -3.06 -2.88 -5.03
N TYR A 137 -3.19 -4.20 -4.94
CA TYR A 137 -2.26 -5.08 -4.23
C TYR A 137 -1.34 -5.78 -5.24
N ILE A 138 -0.06 -5.40 -5.26
CA ILE A 138 0.91 -5.90 -6.23
C ILE A 138 1.91 -6.75 -5.48
N ASN A 139 1.79 -8.07 -5.59
CA ASN A 139 2.60 -9.02 -4.86
C ASN A 139 3.59 -9.76 -5.77
N HIS A 140 4.78 -10.03 -5.23
CA HIS A 140 5.76 -10.90 -5.88
C HIS A 140 5.25 -12.35 -5.97
N ASP A 141 5.69 -13.06 -6.99
CA ASP A 141 5.37 -14.46 -7.24
C ASP A 141 6.64 -15.25 -7.54
N GLY A 142 6.63 -16.54 -7.22
CA GLY A 142 7.75 -17.44 -7.44
C GLY A 142 8.56 -17.74 -6.18
N VAL A 143 9.76 -18.30 -6.38
CA VAL A 143 10.62 -18.78 -5.29
C VAL A 143 11.95 -18.04 -5.31
N GLU A 144 12.34 -17.50 -4.17
CA GLU A 144 13.64 -16.88 -3.93
C GLU A 144 14.27 -17.50 -2.69
N ASN A 145 15.40 -18.17 -2.86
CA ASN A 145 16.05 -18.93 -1.79
C ASN A 145 15.07 -19.93 -1.12
N ALA A 146 14.81 -19.77 0.18
CA ALA A 146 13.88 -20.59 0.94
C ALA A 146 12.45 -19.99 0.98
N THR A 147 12.23 -18.83 0.38
CA THR A 147 10.96 -18.09 0.42
C THR A 147 10.15 -18.39 -0.84
N THR A 148 8.89 -18.80 -0.65
CA THR A 148 7.91 -18.94 -1.74
C THR A 148 6.89 -17.81 -1.60
N TYR A 149 6.82 -16.95 -2.62
CA TYR A 149 5.89 -15.83 -2.67
C TYR A 149 4.53 -16.24 -3.24
N VAL A 150 3.49 -15.62 -2.71
CA VAL A 150 2.09 -16.01 -2.94
C VAL A 150 1.56 -15.61 -4.32
N GLY A 151 2.15 -14.61 -4.98
CA GLY A 151 1.54 -14.00 -6.16
C GLY A 151 0.20 -13.38 -5.82
N ARG A 152 -0.85 -13.66 -6.60
CA ARG A 152 -2.23 -13.20 -6.33
C ARG A 152 -2.38 -11.67 -6.30
N SER A 153 -1.61 -11.00 -7.15
CA SER A 153 -1.77 -9.56 -7.37
C SER A 153 -3.19 -9.26 -7.84
N SER A 154 -3.79 -8.18 -7.33
CA SER A 154 -5.17 -7.81 -7.68
C SER A 154 -5.41 -6.31 -7.59
N ILE A 155 -6.42 -5.83 -8.32
CA ILE A 155 -7.03 -4.52 -8.06
C ILE A 155 -8.49 -4.70 -7.69
N VAL A 156 -8.86 -4.12 -6.55
CA VAL A 156 -10.16 -4.30 -5.90
C VAL A 156 -10.90 -2.97 -5.87
N SER A 157 -12.20 -2.99 -6.20
CA SER A 157 -13.10 -1.85 -6.16
C SER A 157 -13.57 -1.49 -4.73
N PRO A 158 -14.09 -0.26 -4.52
CA PRO A 158 -14.65 0.18 -3.24
C PRO A 158 -15.73 -0.73 -2.64
N ASP A 159 -16.43 -1.52 -3.46
CA ASP A 159 -17.43 -2.49 -3.05
C ASP A 159 -16.84 -3.91 -2.81
N GLY A 160 -15.52 -4.03 -2.71
CA GLY A 160 -14.83 -5.30 -2.44
C GLY A 160 -14.84 -6.29 -3.61
N GLY A 161 -15.34 -5.88 -4.78
CA GLY A 161 -15.24 -6.61 -6.03
C GLY A 161 -13.79 -6.65 -6.53
N VAL A 162 -13.36 -7.79 -7.08
CA VAL A 162 -12.07 -7.89 -7.75
C VAL A 162 -12.27 -7.48 -9.20
N LEU A 163 -11.64 -6.39 -9.62
CA LEU A 163 -11.76 -5.87 -10.98
C LEU A 163 -10.89 -6.67 -11.95
N ASP A 164 -9.67 -6.99 -11.52
CA ASP A 164 -8.72 -7.81 -12.27
C ASP A 164 -7.66 -8.41 -11.30
N ARG A 165 -7.10 -9.57 -11.66
CA ARG A 165 -6.22 -10.38 -10.79
C ARG A 165 -5.32 -11.33 -11.61
N ILE A 166 -4.10 -11.51 -11.11
CA ILE A 166 -3.16 -12.54 -11.56
C ILE A 166 -3.06 -13.59 -10.46
N GLU A 167 -3.47 -14.83 -10.74
CA GLU A 167 -3.36 -15.91 -9.74
C GLU A 167 -1.90 -16.33 -9.50
N SER A 168 -1.11 -16.47 -10.56
CA SER A 168 0.32 -16.78 -10.51
C SER A 168 1.04 -16.31 -11.78
N GLY A 169 2.36 -16.21 -11.70
CA GLY A 169 3.24 -15.77 -12.78
C GLY A 169 3.39 -14.25 -12.89
N THR A 170 4.19 -13.85 -13.87
CA THR A 170 4.35 -12.44 -14.24
C THR A 170 3.23 -12.00 -15.17
N GLY A 171 2.63 -10.84 -14.91
CA GLY A 171 1.60 -10.27 -15.77
C GLY A 171 1.35 -8.80 -15.48
N THR A 172 0.32 -8.25 -16.11
CA THR A 172 -0.12 -6.87 -15.92
C THR A 172 -1.62 -6.84 -15.63
N ILE A 173 -2.01 -6.07 -14.63
CA ILE A 173 -3.39 -5.84 -14.22
C ILE A 173 -3.77 -4.43 -14.63
N ILE A 174 -4.94 -4.26 -15.24
CA ILE A 174 -5.40 -2.96 -15.74
C ILE A 174 -6.81 -2.68 -15.23
N ALA A 175 -7.00 -1.52 -14.62
CA ALA A 175 -8.32 -1.03 -14.22
C ALA A 175 -8.40 0.49 -14.28
N GLU A 176 -9.62 1.00 -14.43
CA GLU A 176 -9.92 2.42 -14.38
C GLU A 176 -10.32 2.81 -12.95
N ILE A 177 -9.80 3.96 -12.49
CA ILE A 177 -10.09 4.50 -11.16
C ILE A 177 -11.03 5.68 -11.33
N ASP A 178 -12.26 5.53 -10.83
CA ASP A 178 -13.28 6.57 -10.84
C ASP A 178 -13.53 7.09 -9.41
N THR A 179 -13.27 8.37 -9.19
CA THR A 179 -13.45 8.99 -7.87
C THR A 179 -14.91 9.16 -7.49
N ASP A 180 -15.84 9.18 -8.46
CA ASP A 180 -17.28 9.17 -8.18
C ASP A 180 -17.75 7.83 -7.63
N VAL A 181 -17.15 6.71 -8.06
CA VAL A 181 -17.44 5.37 -7.50
C VAL A 181 -17.06 5.33 -6.02
N VAL A 182 -15.89 5.87 -5.64
CA VAL A 182 -15.47 6.00 -4.23
C VAL A 182 -16.48 6.83 -3.45
N ARG A 183 -16.83 8.02 -3.97
CA ARG A 183 -17.78 8.93 -3.33
C ARG A 183 -19.14 8.27 -3.11
N ILE A 184 -19.68 7.58 -4.12
CA ILE A 184 -20.97 6.89 -4.04
C ILE A 184 -20.89 5.73 -3.04
N ALA A 185 -19.83 4.92 -3.07
CA ALA A 185 -19.65 3.82 -2.14
C ALA A 185 -19.60 4.31 -0.68
N GLN A 186 -18.88 5.42 -0.41
CA GLN A 186 -18.84 6.06 0.90
C GLN A 186 -20.19 6.65 1.34
N GLN A 187 -21.08 6.99 0.41
CA GLN A 187 -22.44 7.45 0.75
C GLN A 187 -23.37 6.28 1.05
N VAL A 188 -23.24 5.17 0.32
CA VAL A 188 -24.07 3.96 0.50
C VAL A 188 -23.67 3.21 1.77
N ASN A 189 -22.37 3.15 2.06
CA ASN A 189 -21.82 2.50 3.25
C ASN A 189 -20.95 3.49 4.05
N PRO A 190 -21.55 4.41 4.83
CA PRO A 190 -20.87 5.57 5.40
C PRO A 190 -20.04 5.27 6.65
N TYR A 191 -19.29 4.16 6.66
CA TYR A 191 -18.46 3.74 7.80
C TYR A 191 -17.48 4.82 8.26
N LEU A 192 -16.92 5.60 7.32
CA LEU A 192 -16.02 6.71 7.65
C LEU A 192 -16.73 7.83 8.41
N ALA A 193 -17.99 8.13 8.07
CA ALA A 193 -18.78 9.17 8.73
C ALA A 193 -19.38 8.69 10.06
N ASP A 194 -19.68 7.40 10.16
CA ASP A 194 -20.28 6.77 11.34
C ASP A 194 -19.26 6.40 12.43
N LEU A 195 -17.97 6.67 12.22
CA LEU A 195 -16.92 6.45 13.23
C LEU A 195 -17.25 7.21 14.52
N ARG A 196 -16.84 6.60 15.64
CA ARG A 196 -16.93 7.17 16.99
C ARG A 196 -15.52 7.31 17.57
N PRO A 197 -14.72 8.32 17.14
CA PRO A 197 -13.32 8.46 17.56
C PRO A 197 -13.10 8.51 19.07
N GLU A 198 -14.07 9.02 19.82
CA GLU A 198 -14.05 9.08 21.28
C GLU A 198 -14.08 7.69 21.95
N LEU A 199 -14.58 6.66 21.25
CA LEU A 199 -14.56 5.28 21.71
C LEU A 199 -13.28 4.54 21.30
N ASN A 200 -12.50 5.12 20.36
CA ASN A 200 -11.33 4.48 19.77
C ASN A 200 -10.03 4.78 20.52
N SER A 201 -10.05 5.62 21.57
CA SER A 201 -8.85 5.91 22.37
C SER A 201 -8.13 4.67 22.92
N PRO A 202 -8.82 3.58 23.33
CA PRO A 202 -8.13 2.36 23.74
C PRO A 202 -7.37 1.64 22.61
N LEU A 203 -7.73 1.83 21.34
CA LEU A 203 -7.05 1.19 20.20
C LEU A 203 -5.62 1.71 20.01
N VAL A 204 -5.37 2.95 20.42
CA VAL A 204 -4.05 3.59 20.28
C VAL A 204 -3.20 3.51 21.54
N ALA A 205 -3.72 2.89 22.60
CA ALA A 205 -2.94 2.59 23.79
C ALA A 205 -2.01 1.39 23.54
N PRO A 206 -0.78 1.36 24.10
CA PRO A 206 0.07 0.19 24.02
C PRO A 206 -0.66 -1.04 24.56
N TRP A 207 -0.73 -2.10 23.76
CA TRP A 207 -1.30 -3.35 24.22
C TRP A 207 -0.36 -3.99 25.25
N THR A 208 -0.85 -4.15 26.47
CA THR A 208 -0.20 -4.93 27.52
C THR A 208 -1.06 -6.16 27.79
N PRO A 209 -0.62 -7.37 27.44
CA PRO A 209 -1.33 -8.56 27.89
C PRO A 209 -1.29 -8.61 29.42
N ASP A 210 -2.40 -9.01 30.04
CA ASP A 210 -2.36 -9.42 31.44
C ASP A 210 -1.38 -10.60 31.60
N PRO A 211 -0.60 -10.64 32.70
CA PRO A 211 0.45 -11.64 32.94
C PRO A 211 -0.08 -13.08 33.04
#